data_AF-A0A959CEW5-F1
#
_entry.id   AF-A0A959CEW5-F1
#
_cell.length_a   1.000
_cell.length_b   1.000
_cell.length_c   1.000
_cell.angle_alpha   90.00
_cell.angle_beta   90.00
_cell.angle_gamma   90.00
#
_symmetry.space_group_name_H-M   'P 1'
#
loop_
_entity.id
_entity.type
_entity.pdbx_description
1 polymer ?
#
loop_
_entity_poly.entity_id
_entity_poly.type
_entity_poly.pdbx_seq_one_letter_code
_entity_poly.pdbx_strand_id
1 'polypeptide(L)'
;MDTIAKSPVMLYTEQTPNPEALKYVTNRMLYRGIADFKEKDLAAEWSPLANSLMELPYVKSVYFNNNYVTIMKEFNYEWSDIMLR
;
A
#
# COMPACT_ATOMS: atom_id res chain seq x y z
N MET A 1 -14.50 -15.47 -27.98
CA MET A 1 -13.49 -14.76 -27.17
C MET A 1 -14.23 -14.16 -26.00
N ASP A 2 -14.30 -14.87 -24.89
CA ASP A 2 -14.98 -14.40 -23.69
C ASP A 2 -14.22 -13.21 -23.12
N THR A 3 -14.79 -12.01 -23.26
CA THR A 3 -14.40 -10.86 -22.46
C THR A 3 -14.73 -11.17 -21.01
N ILE A 4 -13.76 -11.72 -20.28
CA ILE A 4 -13.85 -11.84 -18.83
C ILE A 4 -13.96 -10.42 -18.30
N ALA A 5 -15.18 -9.99 -17.96
CA ALA A 5 -15.40 -8.74 -17.25
C ALA A 5 -14.64 -8.85 -15.92
N LYS A 6 -13.49 -8.17 -15.82
CA LYS A 6 -12.74 -8.10 -14.57
C LYS A 6 -13.64 -7.43 -13.54
N SER A 7 -14.06 -8.16 -12.51
CA SER A 7 -14.88 -7.61 -11.42
C SER A 7 -14.22 -6.34 -10.86
N PRO A 8 -14.99 -5.30 -10.54
CA PRO A 8 -14.43 -4.04 -10.04
C PRO A 8 -13.61 -4.28 -8.77
N VAL A 9 -12.43 -3.66 -8.71
CA VAL A 9 -11.62 -3.60 -7.50
C VAL A 9 -12.08 -2.37 -6.72
N MET A 10 -12.57 -2.58 -5.51
CA MET A 10 -12.85 -1.49 -4.58
C MET A 10 -11.58 -1.21 -3.79
N LEU A 11 -11.23 0.06 -3.66
CA LEU A 11 -10.10 0.56 -2.89
C LEU A 11 -10.60 1.76 -2.07
N TYR A 12 -10.38 1.73 -0.77
CA TYR A 12 -10.68 2.85 0.12
C TYR A 12 -9.63 2.96 1.22
N THR A 13 -9.56 4.13 1.86
CA THR A 13 -8.58 4.42 2.91
C THR A 13 -9.22 4.40 4.28
N GLU A 14 -8.48 3.88 5.27
CA GLU A 14 -8.82 3.90 6.69
C GLU A 14 -7.69 4.62 7.44
N GLN A 15 -8.07 5.54 8.32
CA GLN A 15 -7.12 6.16 9.23
C GLN A 15 -6.63 5.15 10.27
N THR A 16 -5.38 5.29 10.67
CA THR A 16 -4.81 4.50 11.76
C THR A 16 -4.56 5.42 12.97
N PRO A 17 -4.38 4.87 14.18
CA PRO A 17 -3.97 5.67 15.33
C PRO A 17 -2.61 6.37 15.14
N ASN A 18 -1.79 5.91 14.19
CA ASN A 18 -0.54 6.55 13.81
C ASN A 18 -0.81 7.55 12.66
N PRO A 19 -0.62 8.86 12.84
CA PRO A 19 -0.84 9.86 11.78
C PRO A 19 0.10 9.68 10.57
N GLU A 20 1.26 9.05 10.79
CA GLU A 20 2.21 8.75 9.72
C GLU A 20 1.80 7.52 8.89
N ALA A 21 0.80 6.76 9.34
CA ALA A 21 0.40 5.54 8.67
C ALA A 21 -1.04 5.61 8.18
N LEU A 22 -1.23 5.19 6.94
CA LEU A 22 -2.54 5.11 6.31
C LEU A 22 -2.77 3.72 5.75
N LYS A 23 -3.96 3.19 6.01
CA LYS A 23 -4.36 1.85 5.58
C LYS A 23 -5.20 1.95 4.32
N TYR A 24 -4.82 1.20 3.30
CA TYR A 24 -5.52 1.06 2.03
C TYR A 24 -6.15 -0.33 1.99
N VAL A 25 -7.48 -0.38 2.02
CA VAL A 25 -8.22 -1.64 2.06
C VAL A 25 -8.83 -1.91 0.69
N THR A 26 -8.73 -3.17 0.25
CA THR A 26 -9.32 -3.62 -1.00
C THR A 26 -10.33 -4.73 -0.78
N ASN A 27 -11.23 -4.90 -1.75
CA ASN A 27 -12.13 -6.07 -1.80
C ASN A 27 -11.46 -7.34 -2.34
N ARG A 28 -10.14 -7.32 -2.56
CA ARG A 28 -9.38 -8.45 -3.10
C ARG A 28 -8.25 -8.83 -2.14
N MET A 29 -7.86 -10.10 -2.19
CA MET A 29 -6.69 -10.54 -1.45
C MET A 29 -5.42 -9.99 -2.12
N LEU A 30 -4.60 -9.26 -1.36
CA LEU A 30 -3.30 -8.76 -1.82
C LEU A 30 -2.20 -9.77 -1.50
N TYR A 31 -2.21 -10.35 -0.30
CA TYR A 31 -1.21 -11.31 0.16
C TYR A 31 -1.80 -12.26 1.20
N ARG A 32 -1.47 -13.56 1.15
CA ARG A 32 -1.91 -14.52 2.18
C ARG A 32 -0.95 -14.49 3.35
N GLY A 33 -1.37 -13.84 4.44
CA GLY A 33 -0.55 -13.65 5.64
C GLY A 33 -0.09 -12.22 5.79
N ILE A 34 1.10 -12.04 6.35
CA ILE A 34 1.69 -10.74 6.69
C ILE A 34 3.03 -10.59 5.97
N ALA A 35 3.25 -9.43 5.35
CA ALA A 35 4.56 -9.05 4.82
C ALA A 35 4.88 -7.61 5.27
N ASP A 36 6.07 -7.39 5.81
CA ASP A 36 6.52 -6.08 6.31
C ASP A 36 7.80 -5.68 5.58
N PHE A 37 7.72 -4.62 4.79
CA PHE A 37 8.82 -4.08 3.99
C PHE A 37 9.29 -2.76 4.58
N LYS A 38 10.46 -2.80 5.24
CA LYS A 38 11.14 -1.62 5.80
C LYS A 38 12.33 -1.15 4.95
N GLU A 39 12.82 -2.01 4.07
CA GLU A 39 13.97 -1.76 3.22
C GLU A 39 13.58 -1.95 1.76
N LYS A 40 14.06 -1.04 0.90
CA LYS A 40 13.73 -1.02 -0.52
C LYS A 40 14.25 -2.25 -1.26
N ASP A 41 15.43 -2.75 -0.89
CA ASP A 41 16.02 -3.93 -1.54
C ASP A 41 15.19 -5.18 -1.31
N LEU A 42 14.68 -5.37 -0.08
CA LEU A 42 13.75 -6.46 0.25
C LEU A 42 12.43 -6.32 -0.52
N ALA A 43 11.92 -5.10 -0.67
CA ALA A 43 10.71 -4.85 -1.45
C ALA A 43 10.93 -5.19 -2.94
N ALA A 44 12.07 -4.80 -3.51
CA ALA A 44 12.45 -5.06 -4.90
C ALA A 44 12.56 -6.56 -5.20
N GLU A 45 13.10 -7.35 -4.27
CA GLU A 45 13.26 -8.79 -4.45
C GLU A 45 11.93 -9.56 -4.32
N TRP A 46 11.07 -9.19 -3.36
CA TRP A 46 9.94 -10.04 -2.96
C TRP A 46 8.57 -9.55 -3.44
N SER A 47 8.39 -8.25 -3.74
CA SER A 47 7.08 -7.71 -4.08
C SER A 47 7.16 -6.53 -5.04
N PRO A 48 6.78 -6.71 -6.32
CA PRO A 48 6.72 -5.62 -7.29
C PRO A 48 5.85 -4.45 -6.82
N LEU A 49 4.76 -4.74 -6.11
CA LEU A 49 3.88 -3.71 -5.54
C LEU A 49 4.57 -2.95 -4.41
N ALA A 50 5.25 -3.65 -3.50
CA ALA A 50 6.01 -2.99 -2.43
C ALA A 50 7.12 -2.11 -3.00
N ASN A 51 7.85 -2.62 -4.01
CA ASN A 51 8.91 -1.88 -4.67
C ASN A 51 8.39 -0.58 -5.29
N SER A 52 7.31 -0.64 -6.07
CA SER A 52 6.72 0.56 -6.69
C SER A 52 6.20 1.57 -5.66
N LEU A 53 5.71 1.11 -4.50
CA LEU A 53 5.30 2.01 -3.43
C LEU A 53 6.52 2.64 -2.74
N MET A 54 7.59 1.90 -2.49
CA MET A 54 8.82 2.40 -1.87
C MET A 54 9.72 3.21 -2.83
N GLU A 55 9.41 3.26 -4.12
CA GLU A 55 10.01 4.21 -5.06
C GLU A 55 9.47 5.63 -4.87
N LEU A 56 8.31 5.79 -4.22
CA LEU A 56 7.72 7.09 -3.92
C LEU A 56 8.51 7.75 -2.79
N PRO A 57 8.97 9.00 -2.95
CA PRO A 57 9.92 9.65 -2.04
C PRO A 57 9.36 9.94 -0.64
N TYR A 58 8.04 9.79 -0.48
CA TYR A 58 7.35 9.98 0.79
C TYR A 58 7.02 8.66 1.50
N VAL A 59 7.33 7.49 0.91
CA VAL A 59 7.01 6.19 1.51
C VAL A 59 8.22 5.66 2.28
N LYS A 60 8.04 5.50 3.59
CA LYS A 60 9.04 4.98 4.51
C LYS A 60 9.03 3.46 4.61
N SER A 61 7.84 2.87 4.72
CA SER A 61 7.67 1.42 4.83
C SER A 61 6.29 0.98 4.37
N VAL A 62 6.19 -0.27 3.93
CA VAL A 62 4.95 -0.85 3.40
C VAL A 62 4.65 -2.16 4.11
N TYR A 63 3.44 -2.26 4.67
CA TYR A 63 2.98 -3.43 5.40
C TYR A 63 1.75 -4.03 4.72
N PHE A 64 1.79 -5.30 4.37
CA PHE A 64 0.66 -6.04 3.81
C PHE A 64 0.07 -6.98 4.84
N ASN A 65 -1.26 -7.05 4.86
CA ASN A 65 -1.98 -8.08 5.58
C ASN A 65 -3.29 -8.39 4.85
N ASN A 66 -3.40 -9.63 4.37
CA ASN A 66 -4.58 -10.13 3.69
C ASN A 66 -5.02 -9.24 2.52
N ASN A 67 -6.07 -8.45 2.72
CA ASN A 67 -6.71 -7.61 1.71
C ASN A 67 -6.37 -6.11 1.83
N TYR A 68 -5.48 -5.73 2.76
CA TYR A 68 -5.08 -4.34 2.95
C TYR A 68 -3.56 -4.16 2.96
N VAL A 69 -3.15 -2.94 2.64
CA VAL A 69 -1.77 -2.47 2.73
C VAL A 69 -1.73 -1.20 3.55
N THR A 70 -0.85 -1.14 4.54
CA THR A 70 -0.57 0.07 5.31
C THR A 70 0.72 0.68 4.76
N ILE A 71 0.64 1.96 4.38
CA ILE A 71 1.78 2.73 3.94
C ILE A 71 2.14 3.68 5.08
N MET A 72 3.40 3.64 5.51
CA MET A 72 3.93 4.63 6.43
C MET A 72 4.68 5.68 5.63
N LYS A 73 4.37 6.95 5.86
CA LYS A 73 5.04 8.07 5.20
C LYS A 73 6.30 8.50 5.95
N GLU A 74 7.14 9.27 5.26
CA GLU A 74 8.23 10.02 5.87
C GLU A 74 7.68 11.25 6.61
N PHE A 75 8.35 11.63 7.69
CA PHE A 75 7.85 12.62 8.66
C PHE A 75 7.70 14.04 8.08
N ASN A 76 8.38 14.33 6.97
CA ASN A 76 8.38 15.62 6.31
C ASN A 76 7.27 15.79 5.26
N TYR A 77 6.40 14.78 5.07
CA TYR A 77 5.26 14.84 4.17
C TYR A 77 3.95 14.82 4.95
N GLU A 78 2.90 15.41 4.40
CA GLU A 78 1.55 15.31 4.94
C GLU A 78 0.65 14.50 4.01
N TRP A 79 -0.24 13.69 4.57
CA TRP A 79 -1.19 12.92 3.75
C TRP A 79 -2.12 13.82 2.94
N SER A 80 -2.42 15.02 3.45
CA SER A 80 -3.21 16.04 2.73
C SER A 80 -2.56 16.54 1.46
N ASP A 81 -1.23 16.45 1.36
CA ASP A 81 -0.45 16.95 0.23
C ASP A 81 -0.20 15.83 -0.79
N ILE A 82 -0.20 14.58 -0.32
CA ILE A 82 -0.04 13.38 -1.14
C ILE A 82 -1.38 12.98 -1.79
N MET A 83 -2.48 13.08 -1.06
CA MET A 83 -3.81 12.77 -1.58
C MET A 83 -4.29 13.87 -2.52
N LEU A 84 -4.57 13.50 -3.77
CA LEU A 84 -5.29 14.38 -4.72
C LEU A 84 -6.62 14.83 -4.10
N ARG A 85 -6.81 16.16 -4.05
CA ARG A 85 -8.09 16.79 -3.71
C ARG A 85 -9.10 16.65 -4.84
#